data_AF-A0A7X7F1N2-F1
#
_entry.id   AF-A0A7X7F1N2-F1
#
_cell.length_a   1.000
_cell.length_b   1.000
_cell.length_c   1.000
_cell.angle_alpha   90.00
_cell.angle_beta   90.00
_cell.angle_gamma   90.00
#
_symmetry.space_group_name_H-M   'P 1'
#
loop_
_entity.id
_entity.type
_entity.pdbx_description
1 polymer ?
#
loop_
_entity_poly.entity_id
_entity_poly.type
_entity_poly.pdbx_seq_one_letter_code
_entity_poly.pdbx_strand_id
1 'polypeptide(L)'
;MLARQTVPVIFLILFASAPSWGNEEVRYFEKDGVTYRETRRVVQRPVYETKTQQSTRTVYREENVTEMRDTVQQRWTKVTEYRWEAFWADRWNPFSQPYLAYRQVPYTRWESATETVKVPVVSRRVVPEQRVVNVPVTTQRMVEEEVISRVAVGGPAMTMVPVASATPTRTTLPWTQPTQTAQMAPIHRATGPVGGVARLDNDPPRQGTSTAWRSSNSVRR
;
A
#
# COMPACT_ATOMS: atom_id res chain seq x y z
N MET A 1 -51.79 -19.53 -13.65
CA MET A 1 -50.67 -20.25 -13.01
C MET A 1 -50.65 -19.88 -11.54
N LEU A 2 -51.09 -20.80 -10.67
CA LEU A 2 -51.24 -20.60 -9.23
C LEU A 2 -49.90 -20.89 -8.54
N ALA A 3 -49.24 -19.86 -8.01
CA ALA A 3 -48.04 -20.03 -7.18
C ALA A 3 -48.47 -20.18 -5.71
N ARG A 4 -48.50 -21.42 -5.22
CA ARG A 4 -48.64 -21.76 -3.79
C ARG A 4 -47.31 -21.45 -3.09
N GLN A 5 -47.31 -20.45 -2.21
CA GLN A 5 -46.22 -20.18 -1.26
C GLN A 5 -46.25 -21.24 -0.16
N THR A 6 -45.24 -22.10 -0.12
CA THR A 6 -44.94 -22.99 0.98
C THR A 6 -43.98 -22.31 1.95
N VAL A 7 -44.43 -22.14 3.20
CA VAL A 7 -43.65 -21.61 4.32
C VAL A 7 -42.71 -22.70 4.84
N PRO A 8 -41.38 -22.50 4.92
CA PRO A 8 -40.52 -23.44 5.62
C PRO A 8 -40.47 -23.10 7.12
N VAL A 9 -40.87 -24.09 7.91
CA VAL A 9 -40.74 -24.14 9.38
C VAL A 9 -39.25 -24.12 9.73
N ILE A 10 -38.80 -23.04 10.38
CA ILE A 10 -37.44 -22.92 10.93
C ILE A 10 -37.42 -23.71 12.24
N PHE A 11 -36.86 -24.92 12.20
CA PHE A 11 -36.54 -25.70 13.39
C PHE A 11 -35.23 -25.15 13.98
N LEU A 12 -35.37 -24.30 14.99
CA LEU A 12 -34.23 -23.70 15.71
C LEU A 12 -33.67 -24.76 16.68
N ILE A 13 -32.69 -25.54 16.22
CA ILE A 13 -31.95 -26.48 17.06
C ILE A 13 -31.03 -25.67 17.97
N LEU A 14 -31.45 -25.51 19.23
CA LEU A 14 -30.62 -25.03 20.31
C LEU A 14 -29.45 -26.03 20.50
N PHE A 15 -28.27 -25.71 19.97
CA PHE A 15 -27.04 -26.39 20.39
C PHE A 15 -26.71 -25.91 21.81
N ALA A 16 -27.23 -26.64 22.80
CA ALA A 16 -26.76 -26.55 24.17
C ALA A 16 -25.30 -27.02 24.20
N SER A 17 -24.37 -26.08 24.12
CA SER A 17 -22.95 -26.31 24.42
C SER A 17 -22.83 -26.49 25.93
N ALA A 18 -22.99 -27.73 26.40
CA ALA A 18 -22.57 -28.08 27.73
C ALA A 18 -21.04 -27.86 27.81
N PRO A 19 -20.53 -27.06 28.77
CA PRO A 19 -19.09 -27.08 29.04
C PRO A 19 -18.75 -28.49 29.49
N SER A 20 -17.89 -29.19 28.74
CA SER A 20 -17.27 -30.42 29.22
C SER A 20 -16.42 -30.04 30.43
N TRP A 21 -16.99 -30.23 31.62
CA TRP A 21 -16.22 -30.26 32.84
C TRP A 21 -15.24 -31.42 32.69
N GLY A 22 -13.97 -31.08 32.51
CA GLY A 22 -12.90 -32.07 32.39
C GLY A 22 -13.02 -33.07 33.53
N ASN A 23 -12.97 -34.36 33.20
CA ASN A 23 -13.00 -35.43 34.18
C ASN A 23 -11.88 -35.18 35.19
N GLU A 24 -12.25 -34.79 36.41
CA GLU A 24 -11.31 -34.62 37.51
C GLU A 24 -11.07 -36.01 38.11
N GLU A 25 -9.92 -36.61 37.79
CA GLU A 25 -9.53 -37.88 38.38
C GLU A 25 -8.76 -37.60 39.67
N VAL A 26 -9.35 -38.00 40.79
CA VAL A 26 -8.76 -37.86 42.13
C VAL A 26 -8.25 -39.21 42.57
N ARG A 27 -6.92 -39.32 42.72
CA ARG A 27 -6.26 -40.54 43.20
C ARG A 27 -5.55 -40.25 44.52
N TYR A 28 -5.77 -41.11 45.50
CA TYR A 28 -5.06 -41.07 46.77
C TYR A 28 -3.87 -42.02 46.68
N PHE A 29 -2.69 -41.54 47.08
CA PHE A 29 -1.52 -42.39 47.23
C PHE A 29 -0.76 -42.00 48.49
N GLU A 30 -0.15 -43.00 49.12
CA GLU A 30 0.62 -42.83 50.34
C GLU A 30 2.11 -42.85 49.99
N LYS A 31 2.84 -41.84 50.46
CA LYS A 31 4.28 -41.77 50.31
C LYS A 31 4.87 -41.20 51.59
N ASP A 32 5.84 -41.90 52.17
CA ASP A 32 6.55 -41.48 53.39
C ASP A 32 5.60 -41.19 54.59
N GLY A 33 4.53 -41.97 54.74
CA GLY A 33 3.55 -41.85 55.84
C GLY A 33 2.60 -40.65 55.74
N VAL A 34 2.61 -39.93 54.61
CA VAL A 34 1.70 -38.81 54.32
C VAL A 34 0.79 -39.18 53.16
N THR A 35 -0.51 -38.98 53.35
CA THR A 35 -1.54 -39.21 52.33
C THR A 35 -1.63 -38.00 51.41
N TYR A 36 -1.27 -38.20 50.15
CA TYR A 36 -1.40 -37.18 49.11
C TYR A 36 -2.65 -37.43 48.27
N ARG A 37 -3.42 -36.36 48.04
CA ARG A 37 -4.48 -36.27 47.03
C ARG A 37 -3.85 -35.77 45.74
N GLU A 38 -3.76 -36.64 44.74
CA GLU A 38 -3.42 -36.27 43.37
C GLU A 38 -4.71 -35.97 42.61
N THR A 39 -4.87 -34.72 42.18
CA THR A 39 -5.95 -34.29 41.29
C THR A 39 -5.36 -34.09 39.90
N ARG A 40 -5.81 -34.89 38.93
CA ARG A 40 -5.50 -34.73 37.51
C ARG A 40 -6.64 -34.02 36.82
N ARG A 41 -6.32 -32.93 36.11
CA ARG A 41 -7.30 -32.13 35.38
C ARG A 41 -6.79 -31.86 33.98
N VAL A 42 -7.58 -32.23 32.97
CA VAL A 42 -7.34 -31.81 31.59
C VAL A 42 -7.91 -30.39 31.41
N VAL A 43 -7.04 -29.43 31.11
CA VAL A 43 -7.40 -28.04 30.86
C VAL A 43 -7.10 -27.72 29.40
N GLN A 44 -8.01 -27.03 28.72
CA GLN A 44 -7.73 -26.54 27.37
C GLN A 44 -6.92 -25.25 27.44
N ARG A 45 -5.66 -25.29 26.99
CA ARG A 45 -4.80 -24.12 26.87
C ARG A 45 -4.84 -23.57 25.44
N PRO A 46 -5.06 -22.26 25.24
CA PRO A 46 -4.95 -21.64 23.93
C PRO A 46 -3.49 -21.57 23.49
N VAL A 47 -3.18 -22.12 22.32
CA VAL A 47 -1.87 -22.02 21.66
C VAL A 47 -2.06 -21.30 20.33
N TYR A 48 -1.25 -20.27 20.09
CA TYR A 48 -1.23 -19.54 18.83
C TYR A 48 -0.23 -20.19 17.87
N GLU A 49 -0.72 -20.68 16.74
CA GLU A 49 0.11 -21.26 15.69
C GLU A 49 0.05 -20.34 14.46
N THR A 50 1.21 -19.92 13.96
CA THR A 50 1.29 -19.09 12.73
C THR A 50 1.64 -19.97 11.56
N LYS A 51 0.73 -20.07 10.58
CA LYS A 51 0.93 -20.83 9.33
C LYS A 51 0.95 -19.90 8.14
N THR A 52 1.86 -20.15 7.21
CA THR A 52 1.86 -19.47 5.92
C THR A 52 0.75 -20.04 5.05
N GLN A 53 -0.21 -19.20 4.67
CA GLN A 53 -1.27 -19.55 3.73
C GLN A 53 -1.06 -18.81 2.41
N GLN A 54 -1.21 -19.53 1.29
CA GLN A 54 -1.18 -18.93 -0.03
C GLN A 54 -2.49 -18.18 -0.29
N SER A 55 -2.40 -16.89 -0.58
CA SER A 55 -3.53 -16.05 -0.95
C SER A 55 -3.25 -15.38 -2.29
N THR A 56 -4.23 -15.45 -3.20
CA THR A 56 -4.14 -14.79 -4.50
C THR A 56 -4.59 -13.34 -4.36
N ARG A 57 -3.72 -12.39 -4.69
CA ARG A 57 -4.04 -10.96 -4.70
C ARG A 57 -3.85 -10.40 -6.10
N THR A 58 -4.82 -9.62 -6.56
CA THR A 58 -4.69 -8.83 -7.79
C THR A 58 -3.78 -7.63 -7.50
N VAL A 59 -2.64 -7.58 -8.18
CA VAL A 59 -1.70 -6.46 -8.16
C VAL A 59 -1.77 -5.78 -9.51
N TYR A 60 -1.82 -4.46 -9.49
CA TYR A 60 -1.87 -3.65 -10.70
C TYR A 60 -0.45 -3.36 -11.17
N ARG A 61 -0.08 -3.92 -12.32
CA ARG A 61 1.21 -3.69 -12.95
C ARG A 61 1.05 -2.68 -14.07
N GLU A 62 2.01 -1.77 -14.15
CA GLU A 62 2.04 -0.78 -15.20
C GLU A 62 2.82 -1.30 -16.39
N GLU A 63 2.26 -1.09 -17.57
CA GLU A 63 2.85 -1.47 -18.83
C GLU A 63 2.80 -0.26 -19.78
N ASN A 64 3.92 0.01 -20.45
CA ASN A 64 3.98 1.04 -21.48
C ASN A 64 3.72 0.38 -22.83
N VAL A 65 2.68 0.82 -23.52
CA VAL A 65 2.32 0.34 -24.85
C VAL A 65 2.61 1.44 -25.86
N THR A 66 3.34 1.09 -26.91
CA THR A 66 3.61 1.98 -28.04
C THR A 66 2.63 1.66 -29.16
N GLU A 67 1.80 2.63 -29.53
CA GLU A 67 0.81 2.51 -30.60
C GLU A 67 1.14 3.51 -31.71
N MET A 68 1.12 3.07 -32.97
CA MET A 68 1.27 3.98 -34.12
C MET A 68 -0.05 4.69 -34.37
N ARG A 69 -0.10 6.00 -34.14
CA ARG A 69 -1.30 6.81 -34.39
C ARG A 69 -1.11 7.69 -35.61
N ASP A 70 -2.14 7.72 -36.46
CA ASP A 70 -2.19 8.61 -37.61
C ASP A 70 -2.41 10.04 -37.12
N THR A 71 -1.44 10.90 -37.38
CA THR A 71 -1.51 12.33 -37.08
C THR A 71 -1.43 13.11 -38.38
N VAL A 72 -2.38 14.02 -38.56
CA VAL A 72 -2.42 14.90 -39.71
C VAL A 72 -1.49 16.09 -39.43
N GLN A 73 -0.47 16.26 -40.27
CA GLN A 73 0.45 17.40 -40.19
C GLN A 73 0.34 18.26 -41.45
N GLN A 74 0.45 19.57 -41.27
CA GLN A 74 0.51 20.53 -42.38
C GLN A 74 1.98 20.89 -42.63
N ARG A 75 2.48 20.58 -43.82
CA ARG A 75 3.83 20.92 -44.26
C ARG A 75 3.78 22.07 -45.25
N TRP A 76 4.62 23.07 -45.03
CA TRP A 76 4.82 24.18 -45.95
C TRP A 76 6.09 23.96 -46.76
N THR A 77 5.96 23.94 -48.09
CA THR A 77 7.09 23.76 -49.00
C THR A 77 7.21 24.99 -49.88
N LYS A 78 8.44 25.51 -49.99
CA LYS A 78 8.77 26.60 -50.90
C LYS A 78 8.90 26.05 -52.30
N VAL A 79 8.06 26.50 -53.22
CA VAL A 79 8.11 26.12 -54.63
C VAL A 79 8.57 27.32 -55.44
N THR A 80 9.59 27.10 -56.27
CA THR A 80 10.14 28.12 -57.17
C THR A 80 9.88 27.69 -58.60
N GLU A 81 9.05 28.46 -59.31
CA GLU A 81 8.75 28.25 -60.72
C GLU A 81 9.46 29.31 -61.55
N TYR A 82 10.18 28.92 -62.59
CA TYR A 82 10.74 29.88 -63.54
C TYR A 82 9.70 30.18 -64.62
N ARG A 83 9.40 31.47 -64.81
CA ARG A 83 8.50 31.93 -65.87
C ARG A 83 9.27 32.83 -66.83
N TRP A 84 9.00 32.67 -68.12
CA TRP A 84 9.50 33.59 -69.13
C TRP A 84 8.73 34.89 -69.04
N GLU A 85 9.45 35.97 -68.80
CA GLU A 85 8.87 37.30 -68.75
C GLU A 85 9.52 38.18 -69.81
N ALA A 86 8.66 38.93 -70.50
CA ALA A 86 9.09 39.94 -71.44
C ALA A 86 9.62 41.15 -70.66
N PHE A 87 10.78 41.65 -71.07
CA PHE A 87 11.32 42.90 -70.60
C PHE A 87 11.99 43.66 -71.75
N TRP A 88 12.07 44.98 -71.61
CA TRP A 88 12.81 45.80 -72.57
C TRP A 88 14.28 45.80 -72.21
N ALA A 89 15.10 45.15 -73.05
CA ALA A 89 16.55 45.24 -72.97
C ALA A 89 17.00 46.62 -73.47
N ASP A 90 18.12 47.13 -72.94
CA ASP A 90 18.75 48.39 -73.33
C ASP A 90 17.88 49.66 -73.24
N ARG A 91 16.74 49.61 -72.55
CA ARG A 91 15.82 50.76 -72.37
C ARG A 91 16.50 52.03 -71.84
N TRP A 92 17.55 51.88 -71.05
CA TRP A 92 18.27 53.00 -70.44
C TRP A 92 19.63 53.30 -71.09
N ASN A 93 19.98 52.56 -72.16
CA ASN A 93 21.23 52.77 -72.90
C ASN A 93 20.96 53.71 -74.10
N PRO A 94 21.48 54.95 -74.10
CA PRO A 94 21.20 55.90 -75.18
C PRO A 94 21.93 55.57 -76.50
N PHE A 95 22.85 54.59 -76.52
CA PHE A 95 23.64 54.21 -77.69
C PHE A 95 23.16 52.94 -78.39
N SER A 96 22.06 52.33 -77.92
CA SER A 96 21.52 51.11 -78.51
C SER A 96 20.00 51.18 -78.54
N GLN A 97 19.39 50.58 -79.57
CA GLN A 97 17.94 50.58 -79.68
C GLN A 97 17.35 49.58 -78.67
N PRO A 98 16.38 50.00 -77.83
CA PRO A 98 15.74 49.07 -76.92
C PRO A 98 14.96 48.03 -77.71
N TYR A 99 15.09 46.77 -77.30
CA TYR A 99 14.42 45.66 -77.97
C TYR A 99 13.72 44.76 -76.95
N LEU A 100 12.70 44.05 -77.42
CA LEU A 100 11.96 43.10 -76.59
C LEU A 100 12.80 41.84 -76.41
N ALA A 101 13.08 41.50 -75.16
CA ALA A 101 13.78 40.29 -74.79
C ALA A 101 12.97 39.50 -73.76
N TYR A 102 13.28 38.21 -73.64
CA TYR A 102 12.69 37.33 -72.62
C TYR A 102 13.77 36.89 -71.64
N ARG A 103 13.44 36.88 -70.36
CA ARG A 103 14.29 36.30 -69.31
C ARG A 103 13.48 35.38 -68.43
N GLN A 104 14.15 34.40 -67.84
CA GLN A 104 13.54 33.56 -66.82
C GLN A 104 13.58 34.30 -65.47
N VAL A 105 12.41 34.48 -64.86
CA VAL A 105 12.26 35.09 -63.54
C VAL A 105 11.78 34.02 -62.56
N PRO A 106 12.44 33.85 -61.40
CA PRO A 106 12.01 32.90 -60.38
C PRO A 106 10.81 33.45 -59.60
N TYR A 107 9.68 32.77 -59.70
CA TYR A 107 8.50 33.00 -58.90
C TYR A 107 8.48 32.04 -57.72
N THR A 108 8.67 32.58 -56.52
CA THR A 108 8.64 31.81 -55.29
C THR A 108 7.26 31.93 -54.65
N ARG A 109 6.63 30.80 -54.34
CA ARG A 109 5.42 30.75 -53.50
C ARG A 109 5.50 29.64 -52.47
N TRP A 110 4.75 29.80 -51.39
CA TRP A 110 4.57 28.76 -50.39
C TRP A 110 3.35 27.93 -50.75
N GLU A 111 3.55 26.62 -50.84
CA GLU A 111 2.46 25.66 -50.95
C GLU A 111 2.30 24.93 -49.61
N SER A 112 1.06 24.78 -49.15
CA SER A 112 0.74 23.93 -48.00
C SER A 112 0.21 22.59 -48.49
N ALA A 113 0.78 21.50 -47.98
CA ALA A 113 0.28 20.16 -48.19
C ALA A 113 -0.03 19.51 -46.84
N THR A 114 -1.13 18.76 -46.79
CA THR A 114 -1.52 17.99 -45.62
C THR A 114 -1.06 16.54 -45.81
N GLU A 115 -0.31 16.02 -44.86
CA GLU A 115 0.22 14.66 -44.88
C GLU A 115 -0.21 13.93 -43.61
N THR A 116 -0.65 12.68 -43.75
CA THR A 116 -0.95 11.80 -42.62
C THR A 116 0.31 11.00 -42.29
N VAL A 117 0.89 11.26 -41.11
CA VAL A 117 2.10 10.57 -40.65
C VAL A 117 1.77 9.69 -39.45
N LYS A 118 2.30 8.47 -39.47
CA LYS A 118 2.23 7.54 -38.34
C LYS A 118 3.26 7.94 -37.30
N VAL A 119 2.78 8.41 -36.15
CA VAL A 119 3.62 8.80 -35.02
C VAL A 119 3.49 7.76 -33.90
N PRO A 120 4.60 7.25 -33.33
CA PRO A 120 4.55 6.37 -32.18
C PRO A 120 4.10 7.15 -30.95
N VAL A 121 2.97 6.76 -30.36
CA VAL A 121 2.46 7.32 -29.11
C VAL A 121 2.60 6.27 -28.02
N VAL A 122 3.38 6.59 -26.99
CA VAL A 122 3.56 5.73 -25.81
C VAL A 122 2.48 6.08 -24.78
N SER A 123 1.69 5.08 -24.38
CA SER A 123 0.66 5.21 -23.35
C SER A 123 0.92 4.23 -22.21
N ARG A 124 0.66 4.66 -20.98
CA ARG A 124 0.76 3.83 -19.77
C ARG A 124 -0.59 3.21 -19.50
N ARG A 125 -0.67 1.88 -19.49
CA ARG A 125 -1.85 1.12 -19.06
C ARG A 125 -1.55 0.36 -17.78
N VAL A 126 -2.58 0.18 -16.97
CA VAL A 126 -2.51 -0.58 -15.73
C VAL A 126 -3.24 -1.90 -15.95
N VAL A 127 -2.51 -3.01 -15.86
CA VAL A 127 -3.02 -4.36 -16.12
C VAL A 127 -3.11 -5.11 -14.79
N PRO A 128 -4.25 -5.77 -14.51
CA PRO A 128 -4.36 -6.63 -13.34
C PRO A 128 -3.52 -7.90 -13.53
N GLU A 129 -2.61 -8.15 -12.60
CA GLU A 129 -1.78 -9.35 -12.52
C GLU A 129 -2.15 -10.12 -11.24
N GLN A 130 -2.45 -11.42 -11.37
CA GLN A 130 -2.68 -12.25 -10.20
C GLN A 130 -1.34 -12.70 -9.62
N ARG A 131 -1.07 -12.33 -8.36
CA ARG A 131 0.13 -12.74 -7.65
C ARG A 131 -0.25 -13.59 -6.45
N VAL A 132 0.34 -14.78 -6.35
CA VAL A 132 0.24 -15.61 -5.15
C VAL A 132 1.18 -15.03 -4.11
N VAL A 133 0.63 -14.64 -2.97
CA VAL A 133 1.36 -14.10 -1.83
C VAL A 133 1.20 -15.04 -0.65
N ASN A 134 2.32 -15.36 -0.01
CA ASN A 134 2.38 -16.12 1.21
C ASN A 134 2.07 -15.20 2.39
N VAL A 135 0.87 -15.31 2.97
CA VAL A 135 0.44 -14.50 4.10
C VAL A 135 0.53 -15.34 5.37
N PRO A 136 1.26 -14.89 6.41
CA PRO A 136 1.22 -15.57 7.70
C PRO A 136 -0.13 -15.34 8.36
N VAL A 137 -0.85 -16.42 8.65
CA VAL A 137 -2.13 -16.39 9.37
C VAL A 137 -1.92 -17.06 10.72
N THR A 138 -2.17 -16.32 11.80
CA THR A 138 -2.10 -16.84 13.17
C THR A 138 -3.47 -17.35 13.58
N THR A 139 -3.56 -18.65 13.84
CA THR A 139 -4.80 -19.30 14.31
C THR A 139 -4.63 -19.77 15.75
N GLN A 140 -5.65 -19.54 16.56
CA GLN A 140 -5.72 -20.05 17.93
C GLN A 140 -6.24 -21.48 17.91
N ARG A 141 -5.47 -22.41 18.46
CA ARG A 141 -5.87 -23.80 18.66
C ARG A 141 -5.91 -24.09 20.16
N MET A 142 -7.00 -24.69 20.62
CA MET A 142 -7.08 -25.21 21.99
C MET A 142 -6.35 -26.55 22.04
N VAL A 143 -5.35 -26.66 22.91
CA VAL A 143 -4.59 -27.88 23.14
C VAL A 143 -4.90 -28.37 24.55
N GLU A 144 -5.20 -29.65 24.68
CA GLU A 144 -5.42 -30.29 25.97
C GLU A 144 -4.09 -30.43 26.71
N GLU A 145 -4.03 -29.89 27.92
CA GLU A 145 -2.89 -29.97 28.83
C GLU A 145 -3.35 -30.65 30.13
N GLU A 146 -2.68 -31.74 30.51
CA GLU A 146 -2.95 -32.44 31.76
C GLU A 146 -2.18 -31.76 32.90
N VAL A 147 -2.90 -31.16 33.83
CA VAL A 147 -2.33 -30.53 35.04
C VAL A 147 -2.53 -31.48 36.22
N ILE A 148 -1.42 -31.92 36.82
CA ILE A 148 -1.40 -32.79 37.99
C ILE A 148 -1.06 -31.95 39.21
N SER A 149 -2.01 -31.81 40.14
CA SER A 149 -1.79 -31.14 41.43
C SER A 149 -1.77 -32.16 42.54
N ARG A 150 -0.82 -32.04 43.48
CA ARG A 150 -0.69 -32.93 44.64
C ARG A 150 -0.79 -32.11 45.91
N VAL A 151 -1.75 -32.46 46.76
CA VAL A 151 -1.99 -31.79 48.04
C VAL A 151 -1.92 -32.84 49.15
N ALA A 152 -1.15 -32.60 50.21
CA ALA A 152 -1.16 -33.46 51.39
C ALA A 152 -2.49 -33.26 52.15
N VAL A 153 -3.26 -34.33 52.33
CA VAL A 153 -4.60 -34.27 52.97
C VAL A 153 -4.59 -34.89 54.36
N GLY A 154 -3.56 -35.68 54.70
CA GLY A 154 -3.37 -36.23 56.04
C GLY A 154 -1.95 -36.72 56.26
N GLY A 155 -1.47 -36.61 57.49
CA GLY A 155 -0.19 -37.14 57.96
C GLY A 155 -0.28 -37.46 59.45
N PRO A 156 0.71 -38.14 60.04
CA PRO A 156 0.71 -38.50 61.46
C PRO A 156 0.55 -37.24 62.32
N ALA A 157 -0.24 -37.35 63.39
CA ALA A 157 -0.47 -36.27 64.33
C ALA A 157 0.87 -35.68 64.80
N MET A 158 1.18 -34.47 64.35
CA MET A 158 2.36 -33.76 64.82
C MET A 158 2.15 -33.42 66.29
N THR A 159 2.97 -34.00 67.16
CA THR A 159 3.12 -33.55 68.54
C THR A 159 3.51 -32.07 68.49
N MET A 160 2.62 -31.20 68.95
CA MET A 160 2.92 -29.78 69.04
C MET A 160 4.02 -29.58 70.08
N VAL A 161 5.22 -29.27 69.63
CA VAL A 161 6.24 -28.63 70.46
C VAL A 161 5.96 -27.13 70.39
N PRO A 162 5.81 -26.42 71.54
CA PRO A 162 5.53 -24.99 71.52
C PRO A 162 6.69 -24.24 70.86
N VAL A 163 6.39 -23.50 69.79
CA VAL A 163 7.30 -22.52 69.21
C VAL A 163 7.44 -21.37 70.22
N ALA A 164 8.65 -21.20 70.74
CA ALA A 164 9.02 -20.01 71.48
C ALA A 164 8.92 -18.81 70.54
N SER A 165 8.25 -17.76 71.02
CA SER A 165 8.10 -16.47 70.36
C SER A 165 9.46 -15.79 70.17
N ALA A 166 10.15 -16.10 69.08
CA ALA A 166 11.36 -15.39 68.69
C ALA A 166 10.97 -14.11 67.95
N THR A 167 11.31 -12.98 68.57
CA THR A 167 11.13 -11.60 68.10
C THR A 167 11.81 -11.41 66.73
N PRO A 168 11.20 -10.71 65.76
CA PRO A 168 11.84 -10.50 64.47
C PRO A 168 12.99 -9.49 64.59
N THR A 169 14.24 -9.98 64.52
CA THR A 169 15.41 -9.12 64.29
C THR A 169 15.35 -8.62 62.86
N ARG A 170 15.03 -7.33 62.72
CA ARG A 170 14.97 -6.56 61.48
C ARG A 170 16.39 -6.43 60.89
N THR A 171 16.78 -7.36 60.03
CA THR A 171 17.95 -7.17 59.16
C THR A 171 17.56 -6.21 58.05
N THR A 172 18.00 -4.96 58.15
CA THR A 172 17.90 -3.96 57.07
C THR A 172 18.85 -4.35 55.94
N LEU A 173 18.31 -5.00 54.91
CA LEU A 173 18.97 -5.07 53.61
C LEU A 173 18.85 -3.69 52.93
N PRO A 174 19.95 -3.12 52.42
CA PRO A 174 19.88 -1.90 51.63
C PRO A 174 19.10 -2.16 50.34
N TRP A 175 18.05 -1.37 50.12
CA TRP A 175 17.28 -1.35 48.89
C TRP A 175 18.14 -0.67 47.82
N THR A 176 18.80 -1.44 46.96
CA THR A 176 19.39 -0.89 45.73
C THR A 176 18.27 -0.49 44.79
N GLN A 177 18.21 0.81 44.54
CA GLN A 177 17.25 1.48 43.68
C GLN A 177 17.44 1.06 42.23
N PRO A 178 16.39 0.63 41.50
CA PRO A 178 16.45 0.62 40.05
C PRO A 178 16.45 2.08 39.61
N THR A 179 17.60 2.53 39.13
CA THR A 179 17.75 3.82 38.44
C THR A 179 16.88 3.80 37.18
N GLN A 180 15.64 4.27 37.30
CA GLN A 180 14.85 4.70 36.16
C GLN A 180 15.08 6.20 35.96
N THR A 181 16.04 6.54 35.10
CA THR A 181 16.05 7.82 34.38
C THR A 181 16.75 7.63 33.04
N ALA A 182 16.07 6.99 32.09
CA ALA A 182 16.23 7.37 30.69
C ALA A 182 15.13 8.41 30.43
N GLN A 183 15.52 9.69 30.44
CA GLN A 183 14.64 10.78 30.01
C GLN A 183 14.21 10.51 28.57
N MET A 184 12.93 10.18 28.39
CA MET A 184 12.29 10.31 27.08
C MET A 184 12.32 11.79 26.72
N ALA A 185 13.17 12.16 25.77
CA ALA A 185 13.02 13.42 25.08
C ALA A 185 11.61 13.46 24.44
N PRO A 186 10.86 14.56 24.56
CA PRO A 186 9.64 14.70 23.79
C PRO A 186 10.01 14.64 22.32
N ILE A 187 9.53 13.60 21.61
CA ILE A 187 9.48 13.65 20.16
C ILE A 187 8.45 14.73 19.83
N HIS A 188 8.93 15.95 19.64
CA HIS A 188 8.16 16.96 18.93
C HIS A 188 7.98 16.42 17.51
N ARG A 189 6.86 15.72 17.28
CA ARG A 189 6.29 15.64 15.94
C ARG A 189 6.03 17.09 15.54
N ALA A 190 6.80 17.58 14.59
CA ALA A 190 6.40 18.74 13.84
C ALA A 190 5.06 18.40 13.18
N THR A 191 3.98 18.88 13.79
CA THR A 191 2.69 19.02 13.11
C THR A 191 2.89 20.12 12.07
N GLY A 192 3.51 19.76 10.95
CA GLY A 192 3.54 20.61 9.78
C GLY A 192 2.10 20.71 9.23
N PRO A 193 1.68 21.89 8.75
CA PRO A 193 0.39 22.02 8.10
C PRO A 193 0.33 21.04 6.91
N VAL A 194 -0.70 20.21 6.91
CA VAL A 194 -1.09 19.39 5.76
C VAL A 194 -1.51 20.36 4.65
N GLY A 195 -0.58 20.63 3.73
CA GLY A 195 -0.81 21.54 2.61
C GLY A 195 0.42 22.36 2.27
N GLY A 196 1.38 21.77 1.57
CA GLY A 196 2.55 22.47 1.07
C GLY A 196 3.43 21.55 0.25
N VAL A 197 3.58 21.89 -1.03
CA VAL A 197 4.50 21.25 -1.99
C VAL A 197 5.86 20.96 -1.34
N ALA A 198 6.16 19.68 -1.18
CA ALA A 198 7.50 19.23 -0.81
C ALA A 198 8.49 19.75 -1.87
N ARG A 199 9.38 20.65 -1.44
CA ARG A 199 10.50 21.09 -2.27
C ARG A 199 11.42 19.89 -2.44
N LEU A 200 11.44 19.36 -3.66
CA LEU A 200 12.32 18.30 -4.10
C LEU A 200 13.69 18.96 -4.34
N ASP A 201 14.57 18.96 -3.34
CA ASP A 201 15.89 19.60 -3.39
C ASP A 201 16.88 18.94 -4.39
N ASN A 202 16.41 18.05 -5.25
CA ASN A 202 17.20 17.35 -6.27
C ASN A 202 16.45 17.12 -7.60
N ASP A 203 15.43 17.93 -7.93
CA ASP A 203 14.83 17.92 -9.28
C ASP A 203 15.66 18.82 -10.23
N PRO A 204 16.21 18.33 -11.36
CA PRO A 204 16.84 19.19 -12.35
C PRO A 204 15.85 20.26 -12.85
N PRO A 205 16.33 21.47 -13.19
CA PRO A 205 15.45 22.62 -13.42
C PRO A 205 14.47 22.38 -14.56
N ARG A 206 13.19 22.16 -14.22
CA ARG A 206 12.07 22.30 -15.16
C ARG A 206 11.86 23.78 -15.43
N GLN A 207 12.42 24.27 -16.53
CA GLN A 207 11.98 25.53 -17.11
C GLN A 207 10.50 25.37 -17.51
N GLY A 208 9.58 26.08 -16.87
CA GLY A 208 8.22 26.20 -17.42
C GLY A 208 7.02 26.40 -16.50
N THR A 209 7.16 26.64 -15.19
CA THR A 209 5.97 26.85 -14.34
C THR A 209 6.02 28.14 -13.53
N SER A 210 5.85 29.27 -14.22
CA SER A 210 5.29 30.50 -13.64
C SER A 210 4.61 31.35 -14.72
N THR A 211 3.60 30.81 -15.41
CA THR A 211 2.66 31.64 -16.15
C THR A 211 1.39 31.75 -15.32
N ALA A 212 1.31 32.83 -14.55
CA ALA A 212 0.08 33.26 -13.92
C ALA A 212 -0.99 33.44 -15.00
N TRP A 213 -2.07 32.68 -14.91
CA TRP A 213 -3.27 32.88 -15.71
C TRP A 213 -3.87 34.26 -15.35
N ARG A 214 -3.70 35.24 -16.24
CA ARG A 214 -4.46 36.48 -16.16
C ARG A 214 -5.90 36.19 -16.59
N SER A 215 -6.86 36.47 -15.72
CA SER A 215 -8.26 36.59 -16.09
C SER A 215 -8.48 37.92 -16.82
N SER A 216 -8.97 37.86 -18.05
CA SER A 216 -9.44 39.03 -18.78
C SER A 216 -10.85 39.40 -18.27
N ASN A 217 -10.94 40.43 -17.43
CA ASN A 217 -12.20 41.13 -17.19
C ASN A 217 -11.97 42.61 -17.45
N SER A 218 -12.43 43.09 -18.60
CA SER A 218 -12.67 44.51 -18.84
C SER A 218 -14.08 44.68 -19.38
N VAL A 219 -15.02 44.89 -18.46
CA VAL A 219 -16.29 45.55 -18.74
C VAL A 219 -15.97 47.03 -18.96
N ARG A 220 -16.27 47.56 -20.15
CA ARG A 220 -16.36 49.01 -20.38
C ARG A 220 -17.83 49.42 -20.41
N ARG A 221 -18.12 50.49 -19.67
CA ARG A 221 -19.34 51.31 -19.72
C ARG A 221 -19.57 51.88 -21.10
#